data_AF-A0A9W8B2C2-F1
#
_entry.id   AF-A0A9W8B2C2-F1
#
_cell.length_a   1.000
_cell.length_b   1.000
_cell.length_c   1.000
_cell.angle_alpha   90.00
_cell.angle_beta   90.00
_cell.angle_gamma   90.00
#
_symmetry.space_group_name_H-M   'P 1'
#
loop_
_entity.id
_entity.type
_entity.pdbx_description
1 polymer ?
#
loop_
_entity_poly.entity_id
_entity_poly.type
_entity_poly.pdbx_seq_one_letter_code
_entity_poly.pdbx_strand_id
1 'polypeptide(L)'
;MPDHSPVSESHDTDDYEDTSGSEEDISDYCKGGYHPIKLHDRFKDGRYVVVRKLGWGHFSTVWLAMDTHQDRHVALKVVKSAKNYTEAALDEIKLCDKIVQANPEAAGHQHVVQMLDHFKHHG
;
A
#
# COMPACT_ATOMS: atom_id res chain seq x y z
N MET A 1 -18.67 62.70 15.82
CA MET A 1 -19.29 61.85 14.77
C MET A 1 -18.85 62.46 13.44
N PRO A 2 -18.06 61.79 12.58
CA PRO A 2 -18.00 60.35 12.24
C PRO A 2 -16.75 59.65 12.86
N ASP A 3 -16.86 58.43 13.38
CA ASP A 3 -16.89 57.09 12.76
C ASP A 3 -15.49 56.55 12.38
N HIS A 4 -15.04 55.59 13.18
CA HIS A 4 -13.83 54.79 13.01
C HIS A 4 -14.23 53.48 12.32
N SER A 5 -13.51 53.09 11.27
CA SER A 5 -13.03 51.70 11.12
C SER A 5 -12.02 51.59 9.97
N PRO A 6 -10.88 50.89 10.16
CA PRO A 6 -9.99 50.51 9.08
C PRO A 6 -10.55 49.26 8.38
N VAL A 7 -10.61 49.27 7.04
CA VAL A 7 -10.89 48.05 6.28
C VAL A 7 -9.61 47.22 6.22
N SER A 8 -9.60 46.12 6.95
CA SER A 8 -8.65 45.02 6.81
C SER A 8 -9.10 44.13 5.66
N GLU A 9 -8.41 44.18 4.51
CA GLU A 9 -8.52 43.13 3.51
C GLU A 9 -7.52 42.03 3.87
N SER A 10 -8.04 40.89 4.30
CA SER A 10 -7.28 39.69 4.65
C SER A 10 -6.62 39.10 3.41
N HIS A 11 -5.33 38.82 3.52
CA HIS A 11 -4.65 37.86 2.66
C HIS A 11 -5.03 36.46 3.13
N ASP A 12 -6.07 35.88 2.54
CA ASP A 12 -6.33 34.45 2.60
C ASP A 12 -5.94 33.85 1.24
N THR A 13 -4.63 33.71 1.03
CA THR A 13 -4.12 32.74 0.07
C THR A 13 -4.25 31.38 0.73
N ASP A 14 -5.42 30.75 0.56
CA ASP A 14 -5.56 29.32 0.78
C ASP A 14 -4.74 28.59 -0.30
N ASP A 15 -3.45 28.43 -0.03
CA ASP A 15 -2.56 27.56 -0.77
C ASP A 15 -2.91 26.11 -0.39
N TYR A 16 -4.02 25.61 -0.94
CA TYR A 16 -4.28 24.18 -0.94
C TYR A 16 -3.22 23.55 -1.84
N GLU A 17 -2.10 23.14 -1.25
CA GLU A 17 -1.17 22.23 -1.90
C GLU A 17 -1.98 21.05 -2.42
N ASP A 18 -2.09 20.95 -3.75
CA ASP A 18 -2.70 19.83 -4.45
C ASP A 18 -1.82 18.58 -4.23
N THR A 19 -2.00 17.93 -3.08
CA THR A 19 -1.37 16.66 -2.73
C THR A 19 -2.04 15.48 -3.44
N SER A 20 -2.96 15.72 -4.39
CA SER A 20 -3.87 14.70 -4.93
C SER A 20 -3.19 13.50 -5.62
N GLY A 21 -1.88 13.58 -5.89
CA GLY A 21 -1.09 12.49 -6.46
C GLY A 21 -0.07 11.83 -5.52
N SER A 22 0.26 12.40 -4.37
CA SER A 22 1.35 11.87 -3.53
C SER A 22 0.91 10.71 -2.63
N GLU A 23 -0.35 10.73 -2.18
CA GLU A 23 -0.92 9.75 -1.23
C GLU A 23 -2.33 9.34 -1.67
N GLU A 24 -2.78 8.17 -1.24
CA GLU A 24 -4.15 7.72 -1.52
C GLU A 24 -5.22 8.65 -0.93
N ASP A 25 -6.40 8.64 -1.54
CA ASP A 25 -7.57 9.31 -0.99
C ASP A 25 -7.99 8.65 0.34
N ILE A 26 -8.16 9.46 1.38
CA ILE A 26 -8.65 9.05 2.69
C ILE A 26 -10.02 8.36 2.57
N SER A 27 -10.85 8.77 1.59
CA SER A 27 -12.17 8.18 1.35
C SER A 27 -12.13 6.71 0.93
N ASP A 28 -11.00 6.25 0.38
CA ASP A 28 -10.79 4.85 0.00
C ASP A 28 -10.51 3.94 1.22
N TYR A 29 -10.30 4.49 2.43
CA TYR A 29 -10.18 3.70 3.66
C TYR A 29 -11.55 3.36 4.24
N CYS A 30 -12.31 2.56 3.50
CA CYS A 30 -13.65 2.12 3.86
C CYS A 30 -13.83 0.61 3.63
N LYS A 31 -15.03 0.09 3.93
CA LYS A 31 -15.36 -1.32 3.67
C LYS A 31 -15.22 -1.62 2.17
N GLY A 32 -14.37 -2.59 1.82
CA GLY A 32 -14.05 -2.92 0.44
C GLY A 32 -12.87 -2.12 -0.14
N GLY A 33 -12.43 -1.07 0.55
CA GLY A 33 -11.32 -0.23 0.16
C GLY A 33 -9.98 -0.70 0.74
N TYR A 34 -9.06 0.25 0.94
CA TYR A 34 -7.74 -0.01 1.53
C TYR A 34 -7.86 -0.45 2.99
N HIS A 35 -6.91 -1.27 3.43
CA HIS A 35 -6.75 -1.61 4.84
C HIS A 35 -5.81 -0.60 5.50
N PRO A 36 -6.18 0.01 6.65
CA PRO A 36 -5.31 0.93 7.37
C PRO A 36 -4.10 0.18 7.96
N ILE A 37 -2.89 0.69 7.74
CA ILE A 37 -1.63 0.07 8.19
C ILE A 37 -0.77 1.12 8.88
N LYS A 38 -0.19 0.75 10.01
CA LYS A 38 0.74 1.57 10.80
C LYS A 38 2.13 0.94 10.83
N LEU A 39 3.12 1.77 11.14
CA LEU A 39 4.47 1.28 11.40
C LEU A 39 4.45 0.30 12.57
N HIS A 40 5.23 -0.77 12.46
CA HIS A 40 5.32 -1.88 13.42
C HIS A 40 4.10 -2.79 13.50
N ASP A 41 3.08 -2.60 12.63
CA ASP A 41 2.02 -3.59 12.48
C ASP A 41 2.61 -4.94 12.05
N ARG A 42 1.94 -6.00 12.52
CA ARG A 42 2.40 -7.38 12.43
C ARG A 42 1.44 -8.21 11.61
N PHE A 43 1.94 -8.79 10.53
CA PHE A 43 1.17 -9.67 9.65
C PHE A 43 1.68 -11.11 9.73
N LYS A 44 0.78 -12.06 9.42
CA LYS A 44 1.02 -13.51 9.43
C LYS A 44 1.70 -13.96 10.74
N ASP A 45 0.94 -13.88 11.83
CA ASP A 45 1.37 -14.30 13.17
C ASP A 45 2.68 -13.64 13.65
N GLY A 46 2.93 -12.40 13.22
CA GLY A 46 4.10 -11.63 13.61
C GLY A 46 5.35 -11.84 12.77
N ARG A 47 5.27 -12.62 11.68
CA ARG A 47 6.39 -12.82 10.77
C ARG A 47 6.79 -11.55 10.03
N TYR A 48 5.82 -10.79 9.52
CA TYR A 48 6.08 -9.59 8.72
C TYR A 48 5.80 -8.33 9.55
N VAL A 49 6.84 -7.57 9.86
CA VAL A 49 6.75 -6.34 10.66
C VAL A 49 6.91 -5.13 9.75
N VAL A 50 5.92 -4.25 9.71
CA VAL A 50 5.94 -3.06 8.83
C VAL A 50 7.01 -2.07 9.27
N VAL A 51 7.85 -1.64 8.32
CA VAL A 51 8.96 -0.70 8.54
C VAL A 51 8.63 0.69 7.99
N ARG A 52 8.14 0.78 6.75
CA ARG A 52 7.71 2.04 6.12
C ARG A 52 6.90 1.76 4.86
N LYS A 53 6.17 2.76 4.37
CA LYS A 53 5.50 2.69 3.07
C LYS A 53 6.52 2.77 1.93
N LEU A 54 6.29 2.00 0.87
CA LEU A 54 7.06 2.04 -0.39
C LEU A 54 6.30 2.75 -1.50
N GLY A 55 4.97 2.64 -1.50
CA GLY A 55 4.12 3.31 -2.47
C GLY A 55 2.69 2.81 -2.40
N TRP A 56 1.87 3.32 -3.30
CA TRP A 56 0.47 2.97 -3.42
C TRP A 56 0.02 3.08 -4.88
N GLY A 57 -1.15 2.55 -5.16
CA GLY A 57 -1.86 2.73 -6.41
C GLY A 57 -3.28 2.23 -6.23
N HIS A 58 -4.13 2.48 -7.24
CA HIS A 58 -5.58 2.27 -7.18
C HIS A 58 -6.05 0.94 -6.55
N PHE A 59 -5.26 -0.14 -6.71
CA PHE A 59 -5.62 -1.48 -6.25
C PHE A 59 -5.04 -1.87 -4.88
N SER A 60 -3.92 -1.25 -4.46
CA SER A 60 -3.14 -1.73 -3.31
C SER A 60 -2.17 -0.70 -2.76
N THR A 61 -1.80 -0.87 -1.49
CA THR A 61 -0.61 -0.22 -0.92
C THR A 61 0.55 -1.21 -0.84
N VAL A 62 1.79 -0.72 -0.91
CA VAL A 62 3.01 -1.53 -0.83
C VAL A 62 3.89 -1.01 0.29
N TRP A 63 4.34 -1.92 1.15
CA TRP A 63 5.08 -1.62 2.37
C TRP A 63 6.41 -2.36 2.42
N LEU A 64 7.44 -1.69 2.90
CA LEU A 64 8.66 -2.35 3.34
C LEU A 64 8.35 -3.04 4.66
N ALA A 65 8.59 -4.34 4.73
CA ALA A 65 8.45 -5.11 5.95
C ALA A 65 9.72 -5.92 6.24
N MET A 66 9.99 -6.19 7.51
CA MET A 66 11.01 -7.14 7.94
C MET A 66 10.37 -8.52 8.09
N ASP A 67 10.90 -9.53 7.38
CA ASP A 67 10.58 -10.94 7.60
C ASP A 67 11.44 -11.47 8.74
N THR A 68 10.82 -11.67 9.91
CA THR A 68 11.52 -12.10 11.13
C THR A 68 11.99 -13.55 11.08
N HIS A 69 11.47 -14.36 10.16
CA HIS A 69 11.88 -15.76 10.02
C HIS A 69 13.14 -15.91 9.17
N GLN A 70 13.32 -15.03 8.18
CA GLN A 70 14.44 -15.09 7.23
C GLN A 70 15.43 -13.93 7.39
N ASP A 71 15.22 -13.07 8.38
CA ASP A 71 16.04 -11.89 8.69
C ASP A 71 16.34 -11.04 7.45
N ARG A 72 15.30 -10.71 6.69
CA ARG A 72 15.42 -9.94 5.45
C ARG A 72 14.26 -8.98 5.23
N HIS A 73 14.54 -7.92 4.51
CA HIS A 73 13.50 -7.00 4.04
C HIS A 73 12.73 -7.59 2.86
N VAL A 74 11.41 -7.35 2.85
CA VAL A 74 10.49 -7.74 1.79
C VAL A 74 9.54 -6.60 1.43
N ALA A 75 8.95 -6.66 0.24
CA ALA A 75 7.82 -5.82 -0.14
C ALA A 75 6.51 -6.54 0.15
N LEU A 76 5.68 -5.97 1.02
CA LEU A 76 4.35 -6.46 1.37
C LEU A 76 3.29 -5.64 0.62
N LYS A 77 2.63 -6.25 -0.38
CA LYS A 77 1.52 -5.66 -1.13
C LYS A 77 0.19 -6.02 -0.45
N VAL A 78 -0.61 -5.03 -0.08
CA VAL A 78 -1.91 -5.21 0.56
C VAL A 78 -3.00 -4.66 -0.38
N VAL A 79 -3.84 -5.57 -0.88
CA VAL A 79 -4.86 -5.27 -1.89
C VAL A 79 -6.16 -4.80 -1.21
N LYS A 80 -6.90 -3.90 -1.88
CA LYS A 80 -8.25 -3.50 -1.46
C LYS A 80 -9.16 -4.72 -1.23
N SER A 81 -10.05 -4.62 -0.25
CA SER A 81 -10.82 -5.77 0.26
C SER A 81 -12.10 -6.10 -0.53
N ALA A 82 -12.52 -5.28 -1.49
CA ALA A 82 -13.71 -5.56 -2.29
C ALA A 82 -13.52 -6.83 -3.14
N LYS A 83 -14.63 -7.50 -3.42
CA LYS A 83 -14.63 -8.83 -4.05
C LYS A 83 -13.90 -8.84 -5.39
N ASN A 84 -14.15 -7.85 -6.23
CA ASN A 84 -13.49 -7.73 -7.54
C ASN A 84 -11.97 -7.59 -7.43
N TYR A 85 -11.46 -6.83 -6.45
CA TYR A 85 -10.02 -6.70 -6.22
C TYR A 85 -9.42 -7.97 -5.64
N THR A 86 -10.14 -8.63 -4.73
CA THR A 86 -9.72 -9.91 -4.15
C THR A 86 -9.64 -11.00 -5.21
N GLU A 87 -10.62 -11.09 -6.12
CA GLU A 87 -10.62 -12.05 -7.22
C GLU A 87 -9.44 -11.81 -8.19
N ALA A 88 -9.20 -10.56 -8.58
CA ALA A 88 -8.05 -10.21 -9.42
C ALA A 88 -6.70 -10.55 -8.74
N ALA A 89 -6.58 -10.31 -7.42
CA ALA A 89 -5.38 -10.67 -6.67
C ALA A 89 -5.16 -12.19 -6.60
N LEU A 90 -6.23 -12.99 -6.51
CA LEU A 90 -6.12 -14.45 -6.55
C LEU A 90 -5.63 -14.94 -7.91
N ASP A 91 -6.00 -14.28 -9.00
CA ASP A 91 -5.48 -14.60 -10.33
C ASP A 91 -4.01 -14.17 -10.50
N GLU A 92 -3.60 -13.02 -9.92
CA GLU A 92 -2.19 -12.60 -9.84
C GLU A 92 -1.35 -13.63 -9.08
N ILE A 93 -1.82 -14.12 -7.93
CA ILE A 93 -1.16 -15.18 -7.14
C ILE A 93 -0.95 -16.44 -7.98
N LYS A 94 -2.00 -16.93 -8.67
CA LYS A 94 -1.88 -18.12 -9.53
C LYS A 94 -0.85 -17.96 -10.63
N LEU A 95 -0.73 -16.75 -11.20
CA LEU A 95 0.26 -16.47 -12.24
C LEU A 95 1.67 -16.44 -11.65
N CYS A 96 1.86 -15.77 -10.51
CA CYS A 96 3.13 -15.74 -9.80
C CYS A 96 3.58 -17.15 -9.36
N ASP A 97 2.68 -17.99 -8.86
CA ASP A 97 3.01 -19.37 -8.49
C ASP A 97 3.52 -20.18 -9.69
N LYS A 98 2.92 -20.00 -10.88
CA LYS A 98 3.41 -20.64 -12.11
C LYS A 98 4.79 -20.17 -12.52
N ILE A 99 5.11 -18.89 -12.30
CA ILE A 99 6.44 -18.34 -12.59
C ILE A 99 7.49 -18.93 -11.65
N VAL A 100 7.17 -19.00 -10.34
CA VAL A 100 8.06 -19.57 -9.32
C VAL A 100 8.32 -21.06 -9.58
N GLN A 101 7.29 -21.81 -10.02
CA GLN A 101 7.39 -23.23 -10.34
C GLN A 101 7.96 -23.52 -11.74
N ALA A 102 8.12 -22.49 -12.59
CA ALA A 102 8.76 -22.64 -13.89
C ALA A 102 10.23 -23.00 -13.72
N ASN A 103 10.88 -23.45 -14.81
CA ASN A 103 12.27 -23.91 -14.79
C ASN A 103 13.21 -22.92 -14.07
N PRO A 104 13.71 -23.27 -12.86
CA PRO A 104 14.62 -22.39 -12.10
C PRO A 104 15.98 -22.20 -12.79
N GLU A 105 16.37 -23.16 -13.62
CA GLU A 105 17.63 -23.14 -14.38
C GLU A 105 17.53 -22.28 -15.65
N ALA A 106 16.35 -21.74 -15.97
CA ALA A 106 16.22 -20.81 -17.07
C ALA A 106 17.00 -19.53 -16.74
N ALA A 107 17.89 -19.09 -17.65
CA ALA A 107 18.70 -17.88 -17.45
C ALA A 107 17.88 -16.62 -17.11
N GLY A 108 16.62 -16.57 -17.57
CA GLY A 108 15.69 -15.48 -17.27
C GLY A 108 15.05 -15.52 -15.87
N HIS A 109 15.09 -16.64 -15.15
CA HIS A 109 14.32 -16.85 -13.92
C HIS A 109 14.69 -15.84 -12.82
N GLN A 110 15.98 -15.56 -12.65
CA GLN A 110 16.51 -14.57 -11.70
C GLN A 110 16.13 -13.11 -12.03
N HIS A 111 15.64 -12.85 -13.25
CA HIS A 111 15.26 -11.51 -13.71
C HIS A 111 13.76 -11.23 -13.60
N VAL A 112 13.00 -12.17 -13.03
CA VAL A 112 11.56 -12.03 -12.77
C VAL A 112 11.32 -11.97 -11.27
N VAL A 113 10.42 -11.08 -10.85
CA VAL A 113 10.01 -10.97 -9.44
C VAL A 113 9.42 -12.29 -8.96
N GLN A 114 9.91 -12.77 -7.83
CA GLN A 114 9.45 -14.02 -7.22
C GLN A 114 8.50 -13.70 -6.07
N MET A 115 7.31 -14.30 -6.08
CA MET A 115 6.39 -14.22 -4.95
C MET A 115 6.87 -15.15 -3.84
N LEU A 116 7.14 -14.58 -2.66
CA LEU A 116 7.76 -15.29 -1.54
C LEU A 116 6.73 -15.98 -0.63
N ASP A 117 5.53 -15.42 -0.55
CA ASP A 117 4.45 -15.84 0.34
C ASP A 117 3.15 -15.13 -0.07
N HIS A 118 2.00 -15.70 0.32
CA HIS A 118 0.71 -15.03 0.25
C HIS A 118 -0.20 -15.50 1.40
N PHE A 119 -1.04 -14.60 1.90
CA PHE A 119 -1.99 -14.91 2.98
C PHE A 119 -3.17 -13.94 2.96
N LYS A 120 -4.24 -14.29 3.67
CA LYS A 120 -5.34 -13.37 3.98
C LYS A 120 -5.13 -12.81 5.37
N HIS A 121 -5.36 -11.52 5.53
CA HIS A 121 -5.35 -10.86 6.82
C HIS A 121 -6.77 -10.44 7.19
N HIS A 122 -7.12 -10.64 8.45
CA HIS A 122 -8.35 -10.17 9.05
C HIS A 122 -7.96 -9.16 10.13
N GLY A 123 -8.46 -7.95 10.01
CA GLY A 123 -8.26 -6.84 10.94
C GLY A 123 -9.46 -5.92 10.91
#